data_AF-A0A3D5U9Z9-F1
#
_entry.id   AF-A0A3D5U9Z9-F1
#
_cell.length_a   1.000
_cell.length_b   1.000
_cell.length_c   1.000
_cell.angle_alpha   90.00
_cell.angle_beta   90.00
_cell.angle_gamma   90.00
#
_symmetry.space_group_name_H-M   'P 1'
#
loop_
_entity.id
_entity.type
_entity.pdbx_description
1 polymer ?
#
loop_
_entity_poly.entity_id
_entity_poly.type
_entity_poly.pdbx_seq_one_letter_code
_entity_poly.pdbx_strand_id
1 'polypeptide(L)'
;MDPHKLCSGKRIPQASIKDNTVNYILHNAYINGQPQAEAVLIVKNSIVHVGSLSNCRHLAGLAGEEIDLGGKCLMPAFTDAHSHFVEYSKSSILVNLLNCNSIEDIATELQRYRAQLSWPAEWILGGGWNRNTLSNPMTLNKTLVDKVFPDLPVALFSRDYHAKLLNSKALEIAGWDQHTPDPPGGRFERMPDGSLSGVLFETATEMIDAYTKDPPNQVMVDSIKDRVQSIYELGLIGFHSMEHQASAQLLRQAQSQGSLFRTCWHFQAGELDRMIAQEKKSYDGDEFFKIGGLKLFGDGSLGSRTAAMYDPYPGDVENRGILRYHDDELYRLMEKAARAGLACKKYNKGNTHIDTR
;
A
#
# COMPACT_ATOMS: atom_id res chain seq x y z
N MET A 1 29.58 17.64 22.43
CA MET A 1 29.85 16.39 21.68
C MET A 1 30.15 16.79 20.25
N ASP A 2 31.33 16.43 19.77
CA ASP A 2 31.88 16.84 18.48
C ASP A 2 31.28 15.97 17.34
N PRO A 3 30.62 16.56 16.32
CA PRO A 3 29.96 15.82 15.23
C PRO A 3 30.94 15.14 14.25
N HIS A 4 32.26 15.29 14.42
CA HIS A 4 33.27 14.70 13.52
C HIS A 4 33.76 13.29 13.89
N LYS A 5 33.15 12.59 14.85
CA LYS A 5 33.63 11.28 15.36
C LYS A 5 32.81 10.04 14.99
N LEU A 6 32.04 10.06 13.89
CA LEU A 6 31.30 8.88 13.39
C LEU A 6 31.90 8.22 12.14
N CYS A 7 33.21 8.36 11.92
CA CYS A 7 33.95 7.59 10.90
C CYS A 7 35.22 6.97 11.50
N SER A 8 35.10 6.00 12.41
CA SER A 8 36.23 5.13 12.76
C SER A 8 36.07 3.80 12.02
N GLY A 9 36.70 3.71 10.84
CA GLY A 9 36.73 2.51 10.02
C GLY A 9 37.42 1.35 10.73
N LYS A 10 36.75 0.21 10.84
CA LYS A 10 37.42 -1.08 11.03
C LYS A 10 38.01 -1.49 9.68
N ARG A 11 39.34 -1.65 9.61
CA ARG A 11 40.01 -2.28 8.46
C ARG A 11 39.50 -3.71 8.32
N ILE A 12 38.91 -4.04 7.17
CA ILE A 12 38.55 -5.40 6.80
C ILE A 12 39.81 -6.08 6.25
N PRO A 13 40.14 -7.33 6.66
CA PRO A 13 41.32 -8.03 6.16
C PRO A 13 41.22 -8.30 4.66
N GLN A 14 42.34 -8.16 3.95
CA GLN A 14 42.49 -8.65 2.57
C GLN A 14 42.40 -10.19 2.58
N ALA A 15 41.19 -10.72 2.38
CA ALA A 15 40.99 -12.10 1.97
C ALA A 15 40.78 -12.13 0.46
N SER A 16 41.49 -13.01 -0.24
CA SER A 16 41.42 -13.23 -1.68
C SER A 16 39.98 -13.53 -2.12
N ILE A 17 39.39 -12.61 -2.89
CA ILE A 17 38.00 -12.70 -3.36
C ILE A 17 37.98 -13.49 -4.69
N LYS A 18 37.47 -14.73 -4.64
CA LYS A 18 36.90 -15.43 -5.80
C LYS A 18 35.39 -15.25 -5.79
N ASP A 19 34.94 -14.03 -6.06
CA ASP A 19 33.52 -13.73 -6.24
C ASP A 19 33.42 -12.63 -7.29
N ASN A 20 32.62 -12.82 -8.34
CA ASN A 20 32.50 -11.96 -9.52
C ASN A 20 31.83 -10.59 -9.22
N THR A 21 32.05 -10.02 -8.04
CA THR A 21 31.54 -8.70 -7.67
C THR A 21 32.36 -7.61 -8.36
N VAL A 22 31.77 -7.04 -9.41
CA VAL A 22 32.26 -5.81 -10.06
C VAL A 22 32.09 -4.64 -9.09
N ASN A 23 33.14 -3.84 -8.94
CA ASN A 23 33.06 -2.56 -8.23
C ASN A 23 32.66 -1.48 -9.23
N TYR A 24 31.81 -0.53 -8.84
CA TYR A 24 31.42 0.58 -9.72
C TYR A 24 32.01 1.90 -9.24
N ILE A 25 32.56 2.68 -10.16
CA ILE A 25 32.92 4.08 -9.92
C ILE A 25 31.99 4.93 -10.77
N LEU A 26 31.06 5.62 -10.12
CA LEU A 26 30.18 6.59 -10.76
C LEU A 26 30.88 7.94 -10.76
N HIS A 27 31.12 8.57 -11.91
CA HIS A 27 31.86 9.84 -11.98
C HIS A 27 31.26 10.81 -13.00
N ASN A 28 31.80 12.04 -13.04
CA ASN A 28 31.30 13.11 -13.90
C ASN A 28 29.81 13.39 -13.65
N ALA A 29 29.46 13.64 -12.38
CA ALA A 29 28.11 13.96 -11.95
C ALA A 29 28.10 15.05 -10.89
N TYR A 30 27.00 15.78 -10.80
CA TYR A 30 26.65 16.54 -9.59
C TYR A 30 26.18 15.56 -8.51
N ILE A 31 26.96 15.38 -7.45
CA ILE A 31 26.63 14.48 -6.33
C ILE A 31 25.84 15.26 -5.28
N ASN A 32 24.54 14.94 -5.15
CA ASN A 32 23.64 15.66 -4.27
C ASN A 32 24.07 15.60 -2.80
N GLY A 33 24.15 16.77 -2.15
CA GLY A 33 24.62 16.91 -0.77
C GLY A 33 26.15 16.80 -0.59
N GLN A 34 26.91 16.56 -1.66
CA GLN A 34 28.37 16.44 -1.65
C GLN A 34 28.98 17.19 -2.86
N PRO A 35 28.83 18.53 -2.95
CA PRO A 35 29.17 19.30 -4.16
C PRO A 35 30.66 19.32 -4.52
N GLN A 36 31.54 18.92 -3.60
CA GLN A 36 32.99 18.84 -3.81
C GLN A 36 33.45 17.43 -4.24
N ALA A 37 32.56 16.45 -4.28
CA ALA A 37 32.89 15.10 -4.70
C ALA A 37 32.83 14.99 -6.23
N GLU A 38 33.78 14.25 -6.79
CA GLU A 38 33.91 14.00 -8.23
C GLU A 38 33.38 12.61 -8.62
N ALA A 39 33.37 11.67 -7.66
CA ALA A 39 32.99 10.29 -7.88
C ALA A 39 32.44 9.59 -6.62
N VAL A 40 31.72 8.48 -6.85
CA VAL A 40 31.22 7.54 -5.84
C VAL A 40 31.71 6.13 -6.15
N LEU A 41 32.35 5.48 -5.18
CA LEU A 41 32.76 4.08 -5.26
C LEU A 41 31.73 3.18 -4.58
N ILE A 42 31.22 2.20 -5.34
CA ILE A 42 30.32 1.15 -4.87
C ILE A 42 31.05 -0.19 -4.90
N VAL A 43 31.05 -0.89 -3.78
CA VAL A 43 31.62 -2.24 -3.63
C VAL A 43 30.58 -3.11 -2.96
N LYS A 44 30.25 -4.27 -3.57
CA LYS A 44 29.29 -5.24 -3.01
C LYS A 44 28.01 -4.57 -2.49
N ASN A 45 27.39 -3.73 -3.33
CA ASN A 45 26.15 -2.98 -3.06
C ASN A 45 26.22 -1.89 -1.98
N SER A 46 27.42 -1.54 -1.50
CA SER A 46 27.62 -0.48 -0.51
C SER A 46 28.46 0.66 -1.07
N ILE A 47 28.09 1.89 -0.72
CA ILE A 47 28.95 3.06 -0.97
C ILE A 47 30.13 2.99 -0.01
N VAL A 48 31.34 2.83 -0.56
CA VAL A 48 32.59 2.75 0.22
C VAL A 48 33.32 4.09 0.26
N HIS A 49 33.18 4.91 -0.78
CA HIS A 49 33.81 6.23 -0.84
C HIS A 49 32.98 7.22 -1.65
N VAL A 50 33.00 8.48 -1.22
CA VAL A 50 32.48 9.65 -1.96
C VAL A 50 33.55 10.72 -1.85
N GLY A 51 34.09 11.18 -2.98
CA GLY A 51 35.25 12.07 -2.96
C GLY A 51 35.87 12.24 -4.34
N SER A 52 37.20 12.36 -4.40
CA SER A 52 37.90 12.51 -5.68
C SER A 52 37.84 11.22 -6.51
N LEU A 53 37.88 11.38 -7.83
CA LEU A 53 37.94 10.25 -8.76
C LEU A 53 39.22 9.43 -8.56
N SER A 54 40.34 10.11 -8.28
CA SER A 54 41.63 9.47 -8.01
C SER A 54 41.58 8.53 -6.79
N ASN A 55 40.93 8.94 -5.71
CA ASN A 55 40.77 8.11 -4.52
C ASN A 55 39.84 6.92 -4.79
N CYS A 56 38.74 7.14 -5.52
CA CYS A 56 37.84 6.04 -5.92
C CYS A 56 38.58 4.98 -6.74
N ARG A 57 39.39 5.38 -7.73
CA ARG A 57 40.22 4.48 -8.54
C ARG A 57 41.25 3.72 -7.69
N HIS A 58 41.94 4.43 -6.79
CA HIS A 58 42.92 3.82 -5.90
C HIS A 58 42.28 2.75 -4.99
N LEU A 59 41.11 3.04 -4.44
CA LEU A 59 40.38 2.13 -3.55
C LEU A 59 39.72 0.95 -4.30
N ALA A 60 39.27 1.16 -5.54
CA ALA A 60 38.63 0.12 -6.35
C ALA A 60 39.62 -0.95 -6.83
N GLY A 61 40.90 -0.61 -6.98
CA GLY A 61 41.92 -1.48 -7.55
C GLY A 61 41.66 -1.79 -9.04
N LEU A 62 42.13 -2.94 -9.52
CA LEU A 62 42.01 -3.36 -10.93
C LEU A 62 40.59 -3.83 -11.34
N ALA A 63 39.62 -3.80 -10.43
CA ALA A 63 38.29 -4.42 -10.61
C ALA A 63 37.13 -3.40 -10.66
N GLY A 64 37.44 -2.12 -10.86
CA GLY A 64 36.44 -1.04 -10.95
C GLY A 64 35.96 -0.81 -12.38
N GLU A 65 34.67 -1.01 -12.63
CA GLU A 65 33.98 -0.50 -13.80
C GLU A 65 33.64 0.98 -13.58
N GLU A 66 34.12 1.85 -14.49
CA GLU A 66 33.82 3.27 -14.44
C GLU A 66 32.59 3.59 -15.28
N ILE A 67 31.64 4.32 -14.69
CA ILE A 67 30.41 4.78 -15.33
C ILE A 67 30.44 6.31 -15.35
N ASP A 68 30.61 6.87 -16.55
CA ASP A 68 30.50 8.31 -16.79
C ASP A 68 29.02 8.73 -16.84
N LEU A 69 28.62 9.60 -15.92
CA LEU A 69 27.24 10.07 -15.79
C LEU A 69 26.94 11.31 -16.65
N GLY A 70 27.91 11.83 -17.40
CA GLY A 70 27.70 12.89 -18.40
C GLY A 70 27.26 14.23 -17.82
N GLY A 71 27.73 14.58 -16.63
CA GLY A 71 27.37 15.80 -15.91
C GLY A 71 25.99 15.76 -15.25
N LYS A 72 25.30 14.62 -15.24
CA LYS A 72 23.96 14.46 -14.63
C LYS A 72 24.03 14.52 -13.10
N CYS A 73 22.87 14.60 -12.46
CA CYS A 73 22.74 14.51 -11.00
C CYS A 73 22.76 13.05 -10.53
N LEU A 74 23.59 12.75 -9.52
CA LEU A 74 23.53 11.51 -8.75
C LEU A 74 23.00 11.83 -7.36
N MET A 75 21.89 11.19 -6.98
CA MET A 75 21.24 11.39 -5.69
C MET A 75 20.71 10.07 -5.12
N PRO A 76 20.48 9.97 -3.80
CA PRO A 76 19.80 8.83 -3.22
C PRO A 76 18.44 8.62 -3.87
N ALA A 77 18.10 7.37 -4.16
CA ALA A 77 16.77 7.00 -4.60
C ALA A 77 15.74 7.25 -3.49
N PHE A 78 14.50 7.47 -3.87
CA PHE A 78 13.42 7.78 -2.95
C PHE A 78 12.91 6.51 -2.25
N THR A 79 12.37 6.70 -1.04
CA THR A 79 11.64 5.68 -0.28
C THR A 79 10.34 6.30 0.19
N ASP A 80 9.21 5.65 -0.10
CA ASP A 80 7.91 6.12 0.37
C ASP A 80 7.77 5.87 1.88
N ALA A 81 7.50 6.92 2.65
CA ALA A 81 7.42 6.86 4.11
C ALA A 81 6.11 6.24 4.64
N HIS A 82 5.10 6.04 3.78
CA HIS A 82 3.81 5.45 4.14
C HIS A 82 3.04 4.95 2.91
N SER A 83 2.93 3.64 2.73
CA SER A 83 2.12 3.07 1.65
C SER A 83 1.33 1.83 2.07
N HIS A 84 0.27 1.59 1.31
CA HIS A 84 -0.43 0.30 1.22
C HIS A 84 -0.12 -0.30 -0.15
N PHE A 85 1.11 -0.81 -0.30
CA PHE A 85 1.64 -1.22 -1.60
C PHE A 85 0.92 -2.45 -2.19
N VAL A 86 0.42 -3.36 -1.36
CA VAL A 86 -0.35 -4.52 -1.84
C VAL A 86 -1.70 -4.07 -2.37
N GLU A 87 -2.37 -3.16 -1.66
CA GLU A 87 -3.61 -2.53 -2.15
C GLU A 87 -3.36 -1.72 -3.43
N TYR A 88 -2.24 -1.00 -3.51
CA TYR A 88 -1.83 -0.34 -4.75
C TYR A 88 -1.59 -1.34 -5.89
N SER A 89 -1.00 -2.49 -5.60
CA SER A 89 -0.75 -3.54 -6.61
C SER A 89 -2.07 -4.11 -7.14
N LYS A 90 -3.08 -4.31 -6.29
CA LYS A 90 -4.42 -4.76 -6.70
C LYS A 90 -5.03 -3.95 -7.85
N SER A 91 -4.68 -2.66 -7.96
CA SER A 91 -5.15 -1.82 -9.08
C SER A 91 -4.77 -2.32 -10.48
N SER A 92 -3.81 -3.23 -10.61
CA SER A 92 -3.44 -3.85 -11.90
C SER A 92 -4.25 -5.10 -12.24
N ILE A 93 -4.97 -5.68 -11.27
CA ILE A 93 -5.69 -6.96 -11.42
C ILE A 93 -7.17 -6.87 -11.08
N LEU A 94 -7.61 -5.82 -10.38
CA LEU A 94 -9.00 -5.58 -10.04
C LEU A 94 -9.63 -4.54 -10.99
N VAL A 95 -10.95 -4.55 -11.10
CA VAL A 95 -11.70 -3.57 -11.87
C VAL A 95 -11.50 -2.17 -11.28
N ASN A 96 -11.17 -1.19 -12.13
CA ASN A 96 -10.98 0.21 -11.73
C ASN A 96 -11.88 1.15 -12.54
N LEU A 97 -12.89 1.72 -11.88
CA LEU A 97 -13.90 2.61 -12.46
C LEU A 97 -13.73 4.07 -12.01
N LEU A 98 -12.61 4.43 -11.36
CA LEU A 98 -12.42 5.77 -10.77
C LEU A 98 -12.53 6.92 -11.78
N ASN A 99 -12.19 6.65 -13.04
CA ASN A 99 -12.19 7.64 -14.12
C ASN A 99 -13.42 7.53 -15.04
N CYS A 100 -14.38 6.66 -14.73
CA CYS A 100 -15.61 6.51 -15.50
C CYS A 100 -16.65 7.55 -15.07
N ASN A 101 -17.17 8.33 -16.02
CA ASN A 101 -18.13 9.40 -15.75
C ASN A 101 -19.50 9.16 -16.41
N SER A 102 -19.66 8.07 -17.14
CA SER A 102 -20.91 7.65 -17.77
C SER A 102 -21.15 6.14 -17.61
N ILE A 103 -22.37 5.70 -17.92
CA ILE A 103 -22.71 4.27 -17.90
C ILE A 103 -21.98 3.54 -19.02
N GLU A 104 -21.80 4.22 -20.15
CA GLU A 104 -21.05 3.76 -21.31
C GLU A 104 -19.57 3.54 -20.93
N ASP A 105 -18.94 4.49 -20.23
CA ASP A 105 -17.56 4.33 -19.74
C ASP A 105 -17.43 3.10 -18.85
N ILE A 106 -18.37 2.93 -17.90
CA ILE A 106 -18.38 1.78 -16.99
C ILE A 106 -18.53 0.48 -17.80
N ALA A 107 -19.47 0.42 -18.73
CA ALA A 107 -19.69 -0.77 -19.56
C ALA A 107 -18.45 -1.12 -20.39
N THR A 108 -17.83 -0.13 -21.04
CA THR A 108 -16.61 -0.30 -21.83
C THR A 108 -15.45 -0.78 -20.96
N GLU A 109 -15.28 -0.21 -19.78
CA GLU A 109 -14.20 -0.59 -18.86
C GLU A 109 -14.38 -2.02 -18.32
N LEU A 110 -15.62 -2.40 -17.97
CA LEU A 110 -15.94 -3.78 -17.57
C LEU A 110 -15.69 -4.78 -18.71
N GLN A 111 -16.05 -4.42 -19.95
CA GLN A 111 -15.77 -5.25 -21.14
C GLN A 111 -14.28 -5.38 -21.40
N ARG A 112 -13.52 -4.27 -21.31
CA ARG A 112 -12.06 -4.27 -21.44
C ARG A 112 -11.42 -5.16 -20.39
N TYR A 113 -11.84 -5.03 -19.13
CA TYR A 113 -11.36 -5.88 -18.05
C TYR A 113 -11.66 -7.35 -18.33
N ARG A 114 -12.91 -7.71 -18.71
CA ARG A 114 -13.28 -9.10 -19.04
C ARG A 114 -12.42 -9.67 -20.17
N ALA A 115 -12.12 -8.87 -21.20
CA ALA A 115 -11.28 -9.29 -22.32
C ALA A 115 -9.81 -9.48 -21.95
N GLN A 116 -9.33 -8.78 -20.92
CA GLN A 116 -7.95 -8.83 -20.44
C GLN A 116 -7.76 -9.77 -19.23
N LEU A 117 -8.84 -10.38 -18.73
CA LEU A 117 -8.80 -11.26 -17.57
C LEU A 117 -7.95 -12.50 -17.88
N SER A 118 -6.75 -12.54 -17.31
CA SER A 118 -5.71 -13.52 -17.62
C SER A 118 -5.49 -14.58 -16.53
N TRP A 119 -6.26 -14.51 -15.44
CA TRP A 119 -6.14 -15.37 -14.27
C TRP A 119 -7.48 -16.03 -13.93
N PRO A 120 -7.49 -17.19 -13.25
CA PRO A 120 -8.72 -17.94 -12.98
C PRO A 120 -9.53 -17.29 -11.87
N ALA A 121 -10.22 -16.19 -12.19
CA ALA A 121 -10.99 -15.44 -11.22
C ALA A 121 -12.24 -16.20 -10.78
N GLU A 122 -12.34 -16.43 -9.47
CA GLU A 122 -13.57 -16.93 -8.86
C GLU A 122 -14.57 -15.80 -8.60
N TRP A 123 -14.08 -14.57 -8.43
CA TRP A 123 -14.85 -13.34 -8.23
C TRP A 123 -14.23 -12.18 -9.00
N ILE A 124 -15.09 -11.30 -9.51
CA ILE A 124 -14.68 -10.02 -10.09
C ILE A 124 -14.86 -8.94 -9.04
N LEU A 125 -13.73 -8.44 -8.55
CA LEU A 125 -13.65 -7.44 -7.49
C LEU A 125 -13.05 -6.15 -8.04
N GLY A 126 -13.23 -5.06 -7.28
CA GLY A 126 -12.74 -3.73 -7.63
C GLY A 126 -13.76 -2.66 -7.30
N GLY A 127 -13.80 -1.59 -8.08
CA GLY A 127 -14.78 -0.53 -7.87
C GLY A 127 -14.34 0.85 -8.32
N GLY A 128 -14.85 1.87 -7.63
CA GLY A 128 -14.57 3.28 -7.92
C GLY A 128 -15.68 3.99 -8.68
N TRP A 129 -16.82 3.34 -8.93
CA TRP A 129 -17.96 3.96 -9.60
C TRP A 129 -18.59 5.05 -8.72
N ASN A 130 -19.13 6.09 -9.36
CA ASN A 130 -19.75 7.21 -8.67
C ASN A 130 -21.10 7.54 -9.30
N ARG A 131 -22.21 7.24 -8.61
CA ARG A 131 -23.56 7.54 -9.13
C ARG A 131 -23.81 9.04 -9.28
N ASN A 132 -23.16 9.88 -8.49
CA ASN A 132 -23.39 11.33 -8.50
C ASN A 132 -22.91 12.01 -9.79
N THR A 133 -22.06 11.34 -10.58
CA THR A 133 -21.57 11.85 -11.87
C THR A 133 -22.37 11.32 -13.06
N LEU A 134 -23.29 10.38 -12.84
CA LEU A 134 -24.03 9.72 -13.93
C LEU A 134 -25.32 10.48 -14.25
N SER A 135 -25.62 10.61 -15.55
CA SER A 135 -26.89 11.20 -16.02
C SER A 135 -28.10 10.32 -15.70
N ASN A 136 -27.93 9.00 -15.70
CA ASN A 136 -28.98 8.01 -15.44
C ASN A 136 -28.53 7.02 -14.35
N PRO A 137 -28.39 7.43 -13.08
CA PRO A 137 -27.74 6.64 -12.05
C PRO A 137 -28.42 5.28 -11.76
N MET A 138 -29.73 5.16 -12.00
CA MET A 138 -30.49 3.92 -11.79
C MET A 138 -30.17 2.81 -12.79
N THR A 139 -29.51 3.12 -13.93
CA THR A 139 -29.08 2.08 -14.88
C THR A 139 -27.77 1.41 -14.44
N LEU A 140 -27.07 1.97 -13.45
CA LEU A 140 -25.98 1.29 -12.75
C LEU A 140 -26.57 0.29 -11.74
N ASN A 141 -26.90 -0.90 -12.24
CA ASN A 141 -27.52 -1.99 -11.51
C ASN A 141 -27.01 -3.35 -12.04
N LYS A 142 -27.43 -4.45 -11.41
CA LYS A 142 -27.00 -5.82 -11.72
C LYS A 142 -27.14 -6.18 -13.19
N THR A 143 -28.19 -5.71 -13.87
CA THR A 143 -28.46 -6.02 -15.28
C THR A 143 -27.38 -5.47 -16.21
N LEU A 144 -26.74 -4.34 -15.86
CA LEU A 144 -25.58 -3.83 -16.60
C LEU A 144 -24.39 -4.79 -16.50
N VAL A 145 -24.14 -5.27 -15.28
CA VAL A 145 -23.00 -6.14 -14.97
C VAL A 145 -23.21 -7.55 -15.52
N ASP A 146 -24.44 -8.08 -15.44
CA ASP A 146 -24.83 -9.39 -15.97
C ASP A 146 -24.56 -9.53 -17.48
N LYS A 147 -24.66 -8.43 -18.24
CA LYS A 147 -24.33 -8.42 -19.68
C LYS A 147 -22.86 -8.72 -19.96
N VAL A 148 -21.97 -8.39 -19.03
CA VAL A 148 -20.52 -8.56 -19.19
C VAL A 148 -20.00 -9.79 -18.45
N PHE A 149 -20.58 -10.08 -17.28
CA PHE A 149 -20.20 -11.20 -16.42
C PHE A 149 -21.43 -12.05 -16.07
N PRO A 150 -21.98 -12.82 -17.01
CA PRO A 150 -23.13 -13.69 -16.75
C PRO A 150 -22.73 -14.94 -15.94
N ASP A 151 -21.45 -15.31 -15.96
CA ASP A 151 -20.91 -16.58 -15.46
C ASP A 151 -20.03 -16.43 -14.21
N LEU A 152 -19.61 -15.20 -13.87
CA LEU A 152 -18.79 -14.92 -12.69
C LEU A 152 -19.52 -13.99 -11.72
N PRO A 153 -19.44 -14.23 -10.41
CA PRO A 153 -19.97 -13.29 -9.43
C PRO A 153 -19.12 -12.02 -9.38
N VAL A 154 -19.80 -10.88 -9.25
CA VAL A 154 -19.18 -9.55 -9.27
C VAL A 154 -19.57 -8.78 -8.01
N ALA A 155 -18.59 -8.12 -7.40
CA ALA A 155 -18.80 -7.17 -6.31
C ALA A 155 -17.89 -5.95 -6.48
N LEU A 156 -18.48 -4.80 -6.80
CA LEU A 156 -17.75 -3.55 -7.10
C LEU A 156 -18.09 -2.47 -6.10
N PHE A 157 -17.12 -1.97 -5.35
CA PHE A 157 -17.34 -0.89 -4.38
C PHE A 157 -17.57 0.46 -5.08
N SER A 158 -18.39 1.30 -4.47
CA SER A 158 -18.51 2.72 -4.84
C SER A 158 -17.23 3.48 -4.53
N ARG A 159 -17.10 4.66 -5.13
CA ARG A 159 -15.95 5.56 -4.94
C ARG A 159 -15.73 5.97 -3.48
N ASP A 160 -16.79 6.07 -2.69
CA ASP A 160 -16.76 6.42 -1.27
C ASP A 160 -16.74 5.20 -0.34
N TYR A 161 -16.75 3.98 -0.89
CA TYR A 161 -16.78 2.71 -0.16
C TYR A 161 -18.04 2.44 0.68
N HIS A 162 -19.10 3.25 0.57
CA HIS A 162 -20.36 3.06 1.31
C HIS A 162 -21.42 2.23 0.57
N ALA A 163 -21.12 1.83 -0.67
CA ALA A 163 -22.00 0.98 -1.46
C ALA A 163 -21.22 -0.08 -2.24
N LYS A 164 -21.90 -1.18 -2.59
CA LYS A 164 -21.40 -2.21 -3.52
C LYS A 164 -22.42 -2.49 -4.59
N LEU A 165 -21.96 -2.65 -5.83
CA LEU A 165 -22.75 -3.14 -6.96
C LEU A 165 -22.43 -4.62 -7.17
N LEU A 166 -23.47 -5.44 -7.04
CA LEU A 166 -23.47 -6.87 -7.29
C LEU A 166 -24.14 -7.19 -8.62
N ASN A 167 -23.74 -8.30 -9.24
CA ASN A 167 -24.49 -8.92 -10.33
C ASN A 167 -25.45 -10.00 -9.81
N SER A 168 -26.27 -10.57 -10.70
CA SER A 168 -27.25 -11.60 -10.32
C SER A 168 -26.58 -12.86 -9.76
N LYS A 169 -25.39 -13.23 -10.27
CA LYS A 169 -24.65 -14.40 -9.79
C LYS A 169 -24.17 -14.25 -8.34
N ALA A 170 -23.73 -13.05 -7.96
CA ALA A 170 -23.33 -12.77 -6.57
C ALA A 170 -24.53 -12.83 -5.60
N LEU A 171 -25.69 -12.32 -6.01
CA LEU A 171 -26.93 -12.44 -5.21
C LEU A 171 -27.37 -13.90 -5.04
N GLU A 172 -27.28 -14.71 -6.11
CA GLU A 172 -27.57 -16.15 -6.07
C GLU A 172 -26.67 -16.89 -5.06
N ILE A 173 -25.36 -16.64 -5.09
CA ILE A 173 -24.39 -17.26 -4.16
C ILE A 173 -24.70 -16.89 -2.70
N ALA A 174 -25.08 -15.64 -2.45
CA ALA A 174 -25.43 -15.17 -1.12
C ALA A 174 -26.83 -15.65 -0.65
N GLY A 175 -27.64 -16.19 -1.56
CA GLY A 175 -29.02 -16.58 -1.28
C GLY A 175 -29.94 -15.39 -1.02
N TRP A 176 -29.68 -14.24 -1.62
CA TRP A 176 -30.46 -13.02 -1.44
C TRP A 176 -31.41 -12.75 -2.61
N ASP A 177 -32.61 -12.32 -2.27
CA ASP A 177 -33.72 -12.10 -3.19
C ASP A 177 -34.59 -10.91 -2.77
N GLN A 178 -35.71 -10.68 -3.46
CA GLN A 178 -36.65 -9.62 -3.11
C GLN A 178 -37.34 -9.80 -1.74
N HIS A 179 -37.18 -10.91 -1.04
CA HIS A 179 -37.73 -11.11 0.30
C HIS A 179 -36.68 -10.93 1.40
N THR A 180 -35.41 -10.75 1.02
CA THR A 180 -34.33 -10.49 1.96
C THR A 180 -34.55 -9.14 2.66
N PRO A 181 -34.66 -9.13 4.01
CA PRO A 181 -34.86 -7.89 4.76
C PRO A 181 -33.56 -7.08 4.84
N ASP A 182 -33.71 -5.76 5.01
CA ASP A 182 -32.58 -4.88 5.28
C ASP A 182 -31.95 -5.19 6.65
N PRO A 183 -30.61 -5.26 6.76
CA PRO A 183 -29.95 -5.43 8.05
C PRO A 183 -29.98 -4.12 8.84
N PRO A 184 -29.85 -4.17 10.18
CA PRO A 184 -29.63 -2.96 10.97
C PRO A 184 -28.45 -2.15 10.42
N GLY A 185 -28.66 -0.86 10.14
CA GLY A 185 -27.62 0.03 9.62
C GLY A 185 -27.25 -0.17 8.15
N GLY A 186 -27.99 -0.99 7.39
CA GLY A 186 -27.74 -1.21 5.96
C GLY A 186 -29.03 -1.34 5.14
N ARG A 187 -28.88 -1.42 3.81
CA ARG A 187 -30.02 -1.53 2.89
C ARG A 187 -29.68 -2.28 1.60
N PHE A 188 -30.61 -3.12 1.16
CA PHE A 188 -30.65 -3.68 -0.19
C PHE A 188 -31.47 -2.75 -1.09
N GLU A 189 -30.87 -2.21 -2.16
CA GLU A 189 -31.61 -1.40 -3.10
C GLU A 189 -32.57 -2.25 -3.93
N ARG A 190 -33.81 -1.75 -4.08
CA ARG A 190 -34.88 -2.39 -4.83
C ARG A 190 -35.25 -1.56 -6.05
N MET A 191 -35.50 -2.25 -7.14
CA MET A 191 -36.06 -1.68 -8.36
C MET A 191 -37.57 -1.43 -8.19
N PRO A 192 -38.22 -0.65 -9.08
CA PRO A 192 -39.65 -0.40 -9.01
C PRO A 192 -40.54 -1.66 -9.04
N ASP A 193 -40.05 -2.76 -9.62
CA ASP A 193 -40.73 -4.06 -9.64
C ASP A 193 -40.52 -4.89 -8.37
N GLY A 194 -39.82 -4.34 -7.36
CA GLY A 194 -39.50 -4.99 -6.09
C GLY A 194 -38.26 -5.88 -6.12
N SER A 195 -37.72 -6.21 -7.31
CA SER A 195 -36.50 -7.00 -7.43
C SER A 195 -35.29 -6.25 -6.89
N LEU A 196 -34.27 -6.96 -6.41
CA LEU A 196 -33.02 -6.32 -5.97
C LEU A 196 -32.33 -5.68 -7.17
N SER A 197 -31.88 -4.43 -7.05
CA SER A 197 -31.08 -3.78 -8.10
C SER A 197 -29.65 -4.35 -8.17
N GLY A 198 -29.21 -5.04 -7.11
CA GLY A 198 -27.82 -5.45 -6.90
C GLY A 198 -26.98 -4.42 -6.16
N VAL A 199 -27.49 -3.22 -5.88
CA VAL A 199 -26.77 -2.24 -5.05
C VAL A 199 -27.07 -2.43 -3.57
N LEU A 200 -26.01 -2.49 -2.78
CA LEU A 200 -26.02 -2.62 -1.32
C LEU A 200 -25.47 -1.33 -0.71
N PHE A 201 -25.97 -0.96 0.47
CA PHE A 201 -25.51 0.21 1.22
C PHE A 201 -25.11 -0.14 2.65
N GLU A 202 -24.07 0.53 3.13
CA GLU A 202 -23.58 0.48 4.51
C GLU A 202 -23.37 -0.97 5.00
N THR A 203 -23.94 -1.37 6.14
CA THR A 203 -23.77 -2.72 6.71
C THR A 203 -24.13 -3.85 5.74
N ALA A 204 -25.05 -3.63 4.79
CA ALA A 204 -25.38 -4.65 3.78
C ALA A 204 -24.17 -4.96 2.87
N THR A 205 -23.28 -3.99 2.64
CA THR A 205 -22.06 -4.20 1.86
C THR A 205 -21.10 -5.17 2.54
N GLU A 206 -21.01 -5.18 3.86
CA GLU A 206 -20.10 -6.06 4.61
C GLU A 206 -20.60 -7.51 4.56
N MET A 207 -21.91 -7.73 4.49
CA MET A 207 -22.49 -9.07 4.43
C MET A 207 -22.00 -9.90 3.24
N ILE A 208 -21.65 -9.26 2.10
CA ILE A 208 -21.20 -10.01 0.91
C ILE A 208 -19.75 -10.50 1.07
N ASP A 209 -18.96 -9.90 1.96
CA ASP A 209 -17.54 -10.25 2.13
C ASP A 209 -17.32 -11.65 2.69
N ALA A 210 -18.33 -12.26 3.30
CA ALA A 210 -18.29 -13.66 3.71
C ALA A 210 -18.28 -14.64 2.52
N TYR A 211 -18.67 -14.19 1.32
CA TYR A 211 -18.80 -15.01 0.12
C TYR A 211 -17.74 -14.70 -0.94
N THR A 212 -17.19 -13.48 -0.91
CA THR A 212 -16.16 -13.06 -1.87
C THR A 212 -14.89 -13.88 -1.69
N LYS A 213 -14.17 -14.08 -2.79
CA LYS A 213 -12.85 -14.69 -2.77
C LYS A 213 -11.85 -13.73 -3.38
N ASP A 214 -10.82 -13.39 -2.61
CA ASP A 214 -9.70 -12.60 -3.09
C ASP A 214 -8.95 -13.33 -4.22
N PRO A 215 -8.22 -12.59 -5.08
CA PRO A 215 -7.35 -13.20 -6.07
C PRO A 215 -6.36 -14.18 -5.42
N PRO A 216 -6.02 -15.30 -6.09
CA PRO A 216 -5.03 -16.23 -5.58
C PRO A 216 -3.71 -15.53 -5.22
N ASN A 217 -3.05 -15.96 -4.15
CA ASN A 217 -1.81 -15.33 -3.67
C ASN A 217 -0.75 -15.17 -4.78
N GLN A 218 -0.63 -16.13 -5.70
CA GLN A 218 0.34 -16.02 -6.79
C GLN A 218 0.00 -14.88 -7.77
N VAL A 219 -1.28 -14.65 -8.08
CA VAL A 219 -1.73 -13.51 -8.90
C VAL A 219 -1.39 -12.19 -8.21
N MET A 220 -1.60 -12.12 -6.90
CA MET A 220 -1.22 -10.96 -6.08
C MET A 220 0.30 -10.73 -6.07
N VAL A 221 1.09 -11.78 -5.95
CA VAL A 221 2.56 -11.71 -5.95
C VAL A 221 3.10 -11.24 -7.29
N ASP A 222 2.55 -11.74 -8.40
CA ASP A 222 2.95 -11.31 -9.73
C ASP A 222 2.54 -9.84 -9.97
N SER A 223 1.36 -9.43 -9.52
CA SER A 223 0.96 -8.02 -9.52
C SER A 223 1.90 -7.12 -8.71
N ILE A 224 2.36 -7.56 -7.53
CA ILE A 224 3.36 -6.84 -6.73
C ILE A 224 4.68 -6.70 -7.52
N LYS A 225 5.15 -7.79 -8.14
CA LYS A 225 6.39 -7.80 -8.93
C LYS A 225 6.33 -6.83 -10.11
N ASP A 226 5.22 -6.85 -10.84
CA ASP A 226 4.99 -5.91 -11.95
C ASP A 226 4.95 -4.48 -11.44
N ARG A 227 4.28 -4.25 -10.31
CA ARG A 227 4.14 -2.90 -9.76
C ARG A 227 5.43 -2.34 -9.19
N VAL A 228 6.30 -3.20 -8.65
CA VAL A 228 7.67 -2.81 -8.26
C VAL A 228 8.46 -2.26 -9.45
N GLN A 229 8.30 -2.81 -10.65
CA GLN A 229 8.98 -2.25 -11.84
C GLN A 229 8.51 -0.82 -12.13
N SER A 230 7.21 -0.56 -12.00
CA SER A 230 6.67 0.78 -12.26
C SER A 230 7.14 1.86 -11.30
N ILE A 231 7.47 1.51 -10.03
CA ILE A 231 7.97 2.51 -9.08
C ILE A 231 9.45 2.86 -9.30
N TYR A 232 10.22 2.00 -9.96
CA TYR A 232 11.60 2.31 -10.32
C TYR A 232 11.70 3.45 -11.34
N GLU A 233 10.75 3.54 -12.25
CA GLU A 233 10.64 4.66 -13.20
C GLU A 233 10.39 6.00 -12.49
N LEU A 234 9.82 5.96 -11.29
CA LEU A 234 9.59 7.12 -10.41
C LEU A 234 10.79 7.41 -9.48
N GLY A 235 11.86 6.61 -9.56
CA GLY A 235 13.02 6.69 -8.66
C GLY A 235 12.75 6.17 -7.24
N LEU A 236 11.66 5.44 -7.02
CA LEU A 236 11.31 4.82 -5.74
C LEU A 236 11.89 3.40 -5.67
N ILE A 237 12.67 3.10 -4.63
CA ILE A 237 13.30 1.77 -4.46
C ILE A 237 12.78 1.00 -3.24
N GLY A 238 11.88 1.62 -2.48
CA GLY A 238 11.34 1.02 -1.27
C GLY A 238 10.23 1.83 -0.63
N PHE A 239 9.61 1.26 0.38
CA PHE A 239 8.45 1.85 1.04
C PHE A 239 8.23 1.33 2.47
N HIS A 240 7.62 2.16 3.31
CA HIS A 240 7.10 1.75 4.60
C HIS A 240 5.68 1.22 4.44
N SER A 241 5.53 -0.10 4.55
CA SER A 241 4.27 -0.81 4.37
C SER A 241 3.40 -0.73 5.63
N MET A 242 2.13 -0.37 5.47
CA MET A 242 1.13 -0.28 6.56
C MET A 242 0.11 -1.43 6.49
N GLU A 243 0.52 -2.52 5.85
CA GLU A 243 -0.32 -3.65 5.50
C GLU A 243 -0.71 -4.50 6.72
N HIS A 244 -1.82 -5.24 6.59
CA HIS A 244 -2.08 -6.38 7.48
C HIS A 244 -1.05 -7.49 7.24
N GLN A 245 -0.96 -8.43 8.19
CA GLN A 245 0.04 -9.50 8.12
C GLN A 245 -0.04 -10.35 6.85
N ALA A 246 -1.24 -10.74 6.42
CA ALA A 246 -1.40 -11.54 5.21
C ALA A 246 -0.81 -10.84 3.97
N SER A 247 -1.10 -9.54 3.80
CA SER A 247 -0.52 -8.71 2.74
C SER A 247 1.00 -8.55 2.88
N ALA A 248 1.51 -8.39 4.11
CA ALA A 248 2.96 -8.35 4.33
C ALA A 248 3.67 -9.68 3.96
N GLN A 249 2.99 -10.82 4.11
CA GLN A 249 3.51 -12.11 3.65
C GLN A 249 3.59 -12.19 2.11
N LEU A 250 2.64 -11.58 1.39
CA LEU A 250 2.71 -11.48 -0.08
C LEU A 250 3.93 -10.67 -0.54
N LEU A 251 4.27 -9.59 0.17
CA LEU A 251 5.51 -8.82 -0.09
C LEU A 251 6.76 -9.68 0.11
N ARG A 252 6.83 -10.45 1.21
CA ARG A 252 7.94 -11.39 1.43
C ARG A 252 8.00 -12.47 0.36
N GLN A 253 6.86 -13.00 -0.05
CA GLN A 253 6.80 -14.01 -1.11
C GLN A 253 7.32 -13.43 -2.44
N ALA A 254 6.93 -12.22 -2.82
CA ALA A 254 7.46 -11.54 -4.00
C ALA A 254 8.99 -11.39 -3.95
N GLN A 255 9.55 -11.02 -2.79
CA GLN A 255 11.01 -10.95 -2.59
C GLN A 255 11.68 -12.32 -2.72
N SER A 256 11.09 -13.37 -2.14
CA SER A 256 11.61 -14.74 -2.30
C SER A 256 11.59 -15.25 -3.74
N GLN A 257 10.74 -14.66 -4.59
CA GLN A 257 10.64 -14.94 -6.03
C GLN A 257 11.48 -13.97 -6.88
N GLY A 258 12.41 -13.24 -6.28
CA GLY A 258 13.38 -12.39 -6.99
C GLY A 258 12.94 -10.94 -7.21
N SER A 259 11.80 -10.52 -6.69
CA SER A 259 11.42 -9.10 -6.70
C SER A 259 12.33 -8.33 -5.74
N LEU A 260 13.12 -7.39 -6.26
CA LEU A 260 13.96 -6.55 -5.43
C LEU A 260 13.17 -5.31 -5.04
N PHE A 261 13.06 -5.01 -3.75
CA PHE A 261 12.59 -3.73 -3.21
C PHE A 261 12.85 -3.74 -1.71
N ARG A 262 13.08 -2.57 -1.11
CA ARG A 262 13.21 -2.46 0.36
C ARG A 262 11.87 -2.13 0.98
N THR A 263 11.48 -2.87 2.01
CA THR A 263 10.27 -2.57 2.77
C THR A 263 10.50 -2.58 4.27
N CYS A 264 9.82 -1.66 4.94
CA CYS A 264 9.75 -1.56 6.38
C CYS A 264 8.29 -1.69 6.80
N TRP A 265 7.89 -2.88 7.26
CA TRP A 265 6.49 -3.22 7.53
C TRP A 265 6.07 -2.80 8.95
N HIS A 266 5.03 -1.98 9.06
CA HIS A 266 4.42 -1.55 10.31
C HIS A 266 3.13 -2.34 10.54
N PHE A 267 3.11 -3.15 11.60
CA PHE A 267 2.00 -4.04 11.92
C PHE A 267 0.92 -3.34 12.75
N GLN A 268 -0.30 -3.86 12.73
CA GLN A 268 -1.43 -3.24 13.43
C GLN A 268 -1.50 -3.60 14.92
N ALA A 269 -2.29 -2.84 15.68
CA ALA A 269 -2.49 -3.03 17.13
C ALA A 269 -2.82 -4.48 17.54
N GLY A 270 -3.69 -5.16 16.79
CA GLY A 270 -4.05 -6.56 17.06
C GLY A 270 -2.88 -7.54 17.00
N GLU A 271 -1.78 -7.17 16.33
CA GLU A 271 -0.61 -8.01 16.17
C GLU A 271 0.43 -7.77 17.27
N LEU A 272 0.27 -6.73 18.10
CA LEU A 272 1.27 -6.28 19.06
C LEU A 272 1.71 -7.38 20.02
N ASP A 273 0.75 -8.06 20.65
CA ASP A 273 1.05 -9.14 21.60
C ASP A 273 1.80 -10.29 20.96
N ARG A 274 1.45 -10.64 19.71
CA ARG A 274 2.17 -11.68 18.99
C ARG A 274 3.59 -11.26 18.64
N MET A 275 3.80 -10.00 18.22
CA MET A 275 5.13 -9.49 17.91
C MET A 275 6.02 -9.48 19.16
N ILE A 276 5.48 -9.12 20.32
CA ILE A 276 6.17 -9.18 21.62
C ILE A 276 6.49 -10.62 22.01
N ALA A 277 5.52 -11.55 21.89
CA ALA A 277 5.73 -12.96 22.22
C ALA A 277 6.78 -13.63 21.32
N GLN A 278 6.96 -13.13 20.09
CA GLN A 278 8.02 -13.55 19.17
C GLN A 278 9.34 -12.79 19.36
N GLU A 279 9.44 -11.98 20.42
CA GLU A 279 10.61 -11.15 20.78
C GLU A 279 11.08 -10.25 19.63
N LYS A 280 10.16 -9.83 18.75
CA LYS A 280 10.48 -8.94 17.63
C LYS A 280 10.76 -7.53 18.13
N LYS A 281 11.74 -6.89 17.50
CA LYS A 281 12.12 -5.50 17.72
C LYS A 281 12.03 -4.69 16.42
N SER A 282 12.00 -3.37 16.57
CA SER A 282 12.09 -2.49 15.42
C SER A 282 13.39 -2.68 14.66
N TYR A 283 13.26 -2.71 13.34
CA TYR A 283 14.31 -2.95 12.35
C TYR A 283 14.89 -4.36 12.32
N ASP A 284 14.27 -5.32 13.01
CA ASP A 284 14.54 -6.75 12.81
C ASP A 284 14.20 -7.18 11.38
N GLY A 285 15.02 -8.05 10.80
CA GLY A 285 14.85 -8.55 9.44
C GLY A 285 16.16 -8.50 8.66
N ASP A 286 16.04 -8.44 7.34
CA ASP A 286 17.17 -8.41 6.42
C ASP A 286 17.26 -7.06 5.68
N GLU A 287 18.09 -6.99 4.64
CA GLU A 287 18.28 -5.78 3.84
C GLU A 287 17.01 -5.33 3.09
N PHE A 288 16.16 -6.28 2.69
CA PHE A 288 15.00 -6.05 1.84
C PHE A 288 13.70 -6.02 2.64
N PHE A 289 13.60 -6.72 3.76
CA PHE A 289 12.41 -6.71 4.60
C PHE A 289 12.76 -6.50 6.07
N LYS A 290 12.33 -5.37 6.61
CA LYS A 290 12.42 -5.06 8.04
C LYS A 290 11.06 -4.93 8.68
N ILE A 291 10.98 -5.32 9.94
CA ILE A 291 9.89 -4.97 10.85
C ILE A 291 10.11 -3.51 11.22
N GLY A 292 9.11 -2.68 11.00
CA GLY A 292 9.10 -1.27 11.37
C GLY A 292 8.67 -1.11 12.80
N GLY A 293 7.37 -0.90 13.01
CA GLY A 293 6.80 -0.69 14.34
C GLY A 293 5.29 -0.86 14.34
N LEU A 294 4.68 -0.50 15.45
CA LEU A 294 3.25 -0.54 15.65
C LEU A 294 2.56 0.63 14.91
N LYS A 295 1.68 0.32 13.94
CA LYS A 295 0.78 1.27 13.28
C LYS A 295 -0.49 1.43 14.11
N LEU A 296 -0.77 2.68 14.49
CA LEU A 296 -1.99 3.09 15.21
C LEU A 296 -2.77 4.11 14.37
N PHE A 297 -4.09 4.06 14.48
CA PHE A 297 -5.00 5.10 14.00
C PHE A 297 -5.50 5.85 15.23
N GLY A 298 -5.28 7.17 15.33
CA GLY A 298 -5.90 7.96 16.39
C GLY A 298 -7.30 8.41 16.05
N ASP A 299 -7.58 8.64 14.77
CA ASP A 299 -8.87 9.10 14.26
C ASP A 299 -9.12 8.68 12.79
N GLY A 300 -10.21 9.17 12.20
CA GLY A 300 -10.60 8.90 10.82
C GLY A 300 -10.02 9.88 9.80
N SER A 301 -10.87 10.42 8.92
CA SER A 301 -10.45 11.29 7.83
C SER A 301 -11.29 12.56 7.74
N LEU A 302 -10.69 13.63 7.21
CA LEU A 302 -11.40 14.90 7.00
C LEU A 302 -12.54 14.77 5.98
N GLY A 303 -12.36 13.97 4.93
CA GLY A 303 -13.35 13.83 3.85
C GLY A 303 -14.66 13.19 4.32
N SER A 304 -14.57 12.13 5.12
CA SER A 304 -15.72 11.51 5.77
C SER A 304 -16.16 12.21 7.05
N ARG A 305 -15.51 13.33 7.42
CA ARG A 305 -15.75 14.09 8.65
C ARG A 305 -15.64 13.24 9.93
N THR A 306 -14.67 12.34 9.94
CA THR A 306 -14.39 11.43 11.07
C THR A 306 -13.04 11.68 11.73
N ALA A 307 -12.23 12.60 11.19
CA ALA A 307 -11.01 13.05 11.88
C ALA A 307 -11.41 13.88 13.11
N ALA A 308 -10.72 13.67 14.23
CA ALA A 308 -11.13 14.20 15.52
C ALA A 308 -10.67 15.66 15.71
N MET A 309 -11.61 16.59 15.80
CA MET A 309 -11.38 18.04 15.75
C MET A 309 -11.71 18.73 17.07
N TYR A 310 -10.91 19.75 17.43
CA TYR A 310 -11.18 20.62 18.59
C TYR A 310 -12.41 21.51 18.42
N ASP A 311 -12.85 21.74 17.19
CA ASP A 311 -14.06 22.48 16.85
C ASP A 311 -14.96 21.60 15.99
N PRO A 312 -16.29 21.82 16.01
CA PRO A 312 -17.20 21.05 15.16
C PRO A 312 -16.92 21.28 13.68
N TYR A 313 -17.27 20.30 12.85
CA TYR A 313 -17.19 20.45 11.41
C TYR A 313 -18.13 21.55 10.91
N PRO A 314 -17.73 22.35 9.89
CA PRO A 314 -18.62 23.36 9.31
C PRO A 314 -19.97 22.78 8.87
N GLY A 315 -21.06 23.39 9.34
CA GLY A 315 -22.43 22.97 9.04
C GLY A 315 -22.95 21.79 9.89
N ASP A 316 -22.17 21.31 10.87
CA ASP A 316 -22.54 20.22 11.76
C ASP A 316 -21.97 20.47 13.16
N VAL A 317 -22.77 21.14 14.00
CA VAL A 317 -22.33 21.67 15.30
C VAL A 317 -22.05 20.59 16.35
N GLU A 318 -22.56 19.38 16.15
CA GLU A 318 -22.36 18.24 17.05
C GLU A 318 -21.21 17.34 16.61
N ASN A 319 -20.84 17.38 15.32
CA ASN A 319 -19.81 16.49 14.79
C ASN A 319 -18.41 17.07 15.01
N ARG A 320 -17.64 16.40 15.88
CA ARG A 320 -16.23 16.67 16.16
C ARG A 320 -15.32 15.54 15.68
N GLY A 321 -15.81 14.69 14.79
CA GLY A 321 -15.16 13.47 14.35
C GLY A 321 -15.24 12.33 15.36
N ILE A 322 -14.43 11.30 15.13
CA ILE A 322 -14.47 10.04 15.90
C ILE A 322 -13.05 9.68 16.33
N LEU A 323 -12.85 9.61 17.64
CA LEU A 323 -11.62 9.07 18.23
C LEU A 323 -11.63 7.55 18.08
N ARG A 324 -10.52 7.00 17.55
CA ARG A 324 -10.35 5.55 17.46
C ARG A 324 -9.91 4.93 18.78
N TYR A 325 -9.12 5.69 19.55
CA TYR A 325 -8.67 5.34 20.90
C TYR A 325 -8.80 6.57 21.79
N HIS A 326 -9.11 6.34 23.07
CA HIS A 326 -8.88 7.34 24.10
C HIS A 326 -7.38 7.50 24.38
N ASP A 327 -6.98 8.65 24.91
CA ASP A 327 -5.55 8.99 25.13
C ASP A 327 -4.83 7.97 26.02
N ASP A 328 -5.51 7.46 27.05
CA ASP A 328 -4.95 6.49 27.99
C ASP A 328 -4.72 5.13 27.32
N GLU A 329 -5.64 4.68 26.47
CA GLU A 329 -5.50 3.46 25.69
C GLU A 329 -4.36 3.58 24.68
N LEU A 330 -4.32 4.71 23.95
CA LEU A 330 -3.26 5.00 22.99
C LEU A 330 -1.88 5.02 23.67
N TYR A 331 -1.78 5.69 24.82
CA TYR A 331 -0.57 5.72 25.64
C TYR A 331 -0.15 4.32 26.08
N ARG A 332 -1.08 3.51 26.61
CA ARG A 332 -0.80 2.13 27.03
C ARG A 332 -0.26 1.27 25.88
N LEU A 333 -0.83 1.38 24.68
CA LEU A 333 -0.35 0.65 23.50
C LEU A 333 1.06 1.09 23.10
N MET A 334 1.31 2.41 23.08
CA MET A 334 2.63 2.97 22.74
C MET A 334 3.68 2.61 23.77
N GLU A 335 3.36 2.71 25.06
CA GLU A 335 4.25 2.33 26.15
C GLU A 335 4.59 0.83 26.09
N LYS A 336 3.58 -0.02 25.89
CA LYS A 336 3.76 -1.47 25.75
C LYS A 336 4.69 -1.82 24.59
N ALA A 337 4.51 -1.18 23.43
CA ALA A 337 5.41 -1.35 22.29
C ALA A 337 6.83 -0.87 22.59
N ALA A 338 6.97 0.33 23.17
CA ALA A 338 8.26 0.92 23.49
C ALA A 338 9.06 0.06 24.48
N ARG A 339 8.42 -0.48 25.52
CA ARG A 339 9.05 -1.40 26.51
C ARG A 339 9.56 -2.69 25.86
N ALA A 340 8.94 -3.13 24.76
CA ALA A 340 9.36 -4.29 23.98
C ALA A 340 10.41 -3.96 22.89
N GLY A 341 10.84 -2.69 22.75
CA GLY A 341 11.78 -2.27 21.71
C GLY A 341 11.13 -2.10 20.33
N LEU A 342 9.83 -1.83 20.29
CA LEU A 342 9.05 -1.57 19.07
C LEU A 342 8.68 -0.09 19.00
N ALA A 343 9.07 0.58 17.92
CA ALA A 343 8.66 1.93 17.58
C ALA A 343 7.16 1.99 17.24
N CYS A 344 6.58 3.19 17.25
CA CYS A 344 5.19 3.42 16.88
C CYS A 344 5.08 4.42 15.72
N LYS A 345 4.12 4.19 14.83
CA LYS A 345 3.66 5.14 13.81
C LYS A 345 2.18 5.43 14.04
N LYS A 346 1.87 6.68 14.42
CA LYS A 346 0.51 7.15 14.65
C LYS A 346 -0.01 7.87 13.41
N TYR A 347 -1.16 7.45 12.90
CA TYR A 347 -1.92 8.18 11.88
C TYR A 347 -2.97 9.03 12.59
N ASN A 348 -2.84 10.35 12.42
CA ASN A 348 -3.80 11.35 12.87
C ASN A 348 -4.02 12.36 11.76
N LYS A 349 -5.26 12.78 11.53
CA LYS A 349 -5.58 13.90 10.64
C LYS A 349 -6.17 15.10 11.37
N GLY A 350 -6.91 14.85 12.45
CA GLY A 350 -7.50 15.88 13.29
C GLY A 350 -6.50 16.45 14.28
N ASN A 351 -6.79 17.66 14.75
CA ASN A 351 -5.88 18.42 15.61
C ASN A 351 -5.91 17.98 17.09
N THR A 352 -6.93 17.22 17.52
CA THR A 352 -7.07 16.78 18.92
C THR A 352 -5.93 15.88 19.39
N HIS A 353 -5.44 14.99 18.54
CA HIS A 353 -4.33 14.08 18.86
C HIS A 353 -2.94 14.56 18.41
N ILE A 354 -2.85 15.75 17.83
CA ILE A 354 -1.55 16.36 17.49
C ILE A 354 -0.92 16.98 18.74
N ASP A 355 -1.74 17.50 19.65
CA ASP A 355 -1.31 18.19 20.87
C ASP A 355 -1.32 17.31 22.13
N THR A 356 -1.59 16.01 22.02
CA THR A 356 -1.45 15.07 23.13
C THR A 356 0.02 14.93 23.54
N ARG A 357 0.39 15.67 24.60
CA ARG A 357 1.73 15.76 25.19
C ARG A 357 2.13 14.52 25.97
#